data_AF-M1FFF7-F1
#
_entry.id   AF-M1FFF7-F1
#
_cell.length_a   1.000
_cell.length_b   1.000
_cell.length_c   1.000
_cell.angle_alpha   90.00
_cell.angle_beta   90.00
_cell.angle_gamma   90.00
#
_symmetry.space_group_name_H-M   'P 1'
#
loop_
_entity.id
_entity.type
_entity.pdbx_description
1 polymer ?
#
loop_
_entity_poly.entity_id
_entity_poly.type
_entity_poly.pdbx_seq_one_letter_code
_entity_poly.pdbx_strand_id
1 'polypeptide(L)'
;MKWAFIDYENVGSLGKVDLAGYECVIVFLGARQPRLDFTDTKYDKPINLVVVQVKDSQANNLDFHLAYYLGKFDAQAESSVAFEVISNDTGFSSLIAHIKTNGRPCKQVKITGAPGEPEKLIKNLSSMQKEKRPQKVASLRNHIAAQLKIQGNDMAIQKELNQLVSAKFLKLSDSGVEYLV
;
A
#
# COMPACT_ATOMS: atom_id res chain seq x y z
N MET A 1 14.42 18.38 -7.22
CA MET A 1 13.57 18.38 -6.01
C MET A 1 12.43 17.40 -6.21
N LYS A 2 11.98 16.67 -5.18
CA LYS A 2 10.97 15.61 -5.33
C LYS A 2 9.90 15.69 -4.25
N TRP A 3 8.64 15.58 -4.65
CA TRP A 3 7.49 15.53 -3.75
C TRP A 3 6.80 14.16 -3.86
N ALA A 4 6.41 13.60 -2.71
CA ALA A 4 5.70 12.32 -2.64
C ALA A 4 4.21 12.53 -2.42
N PHE A 5 3.38 11.82 -3.18
CA PHE A 5 1.93 11.71 -3.00
C PHE A 5 1.62 10.27 -2.61
N ILE A 6 1.41 10.05 -1.31
CA ILE A 6 1.33 8.71 -0.72
C ILE A 6 -0.13 8.30 -0.54
N ASP A 7 -0.54 7.27 -1.28
CA ASP A 7 -1.78 6.54 -1.06
C ASP A 7 -1.60 5.62 0.16
N TYR A 8 -2.01 6.09 1.33
CA TYR A 8 -1.78 5.37 2.56
C TYR A 8 -2.67 4.12 2.71
N GLU A 9 -3.81 4.05 2.02
CA GLU A 9 -4.62 2.82 1.97
C GLU A 9 -3.86 1.68 1.30
N ASN A 10 -3.14 2.00 0.22
CA ASN A 10 -2.35 1.02 -0.50
C ASN A 10 -0.99 0.73 0.15
N VAL A 11 -0.32 1.75 0.71
CA VAL A 11 1.01 1.61 1.32
C VAL A 11 0.94 1.00 2.73
N GLY A 12 -0.04 1.39 3.55
CA GLY A 12 -0.33 0.85 4.87
C GLY A 12 0.62 1.27 6.01
N SER A 13 1.86 1.65 5.71
CA SER A 13 2.84 2.15 6.68
C SER A 13 3.91 3.00 6.02
N LEU A 14 4.26 4.13 6.62
CA LEU A 14 5.26 5.07 6.10
C LEU A 14 6.70 4.55 6.25
N GLY A 15 6.94 3.57 7.14
CA GLY A 15 8.26 2.94 7.27
C GLY A 15 8.70 2.14 6.01
N LYS A 16 7.79 1.91 5.07
CA LYS A 16 8.07 1.29 3.77
C LYS A 16 8.54 2.31 2.71
N VAL A 17 8.59 3.60 3.05
CA VAL A 17 8.94 4.71 2.15
C VAL A 17 10.13 5.46 2.71
N ASP A 18 11.15 5.71 1.88
CA ASP A 18 12.23 6.64 2.21
C ASP A 18 11.72 8.08 2.17
N LEU A 19 11.08 8.53 3.27
CA LEU A 19 10.52 9.88 3.36
C LEU A 19 11.60 10.97 3.28
N ALA A 20 12.82 10.68 3.73
CA ALA A 20 13.93 11.63 3.73
C ALA A 20 14.42 11.98 2.31
N GLY A 21 14.10 11.14 1.33
CA GLY A 21 14.34 11.39 -0.09
C GLY A 21 13.43 12.43 -0.74
N TYR A 22 12.47 12.99 0.00
CA TYR A 22 11.49 13.97 -0.49
C TYR A 22 11.56 15.28 0.29
N GLU A 23 11.31 16.37 -0.41
CA GLU A 23 11.25 17.71 0.18
C GLU A 23 9.87 18.03 0.75
N CYS A 24 8.83 17.40 0.20
CA CYS A 24 7.46 17.49 0.68
C CYS A 24 6.79 16.13 0.51
N VAL A 25 6.12 15.66 1.55
CA VAL A 25 5.39 14.40 1.57
C VAL A 25 3.93 14.70 1.86
N ILE A 26 3.05 14.39 0.90
CA ILE A 26 1.61 14.53 1.03
C ILE A 26 1.03 13.13 1.22
N VAL A 27 0.47 12.86 2.38
CA VAL A 27 -0.10 11.54 2.73
C VAL A 27 -1.62 11.62 2.74
N PHE A 28 -2.26 10.76 1.97
CA PHE A 28 -3.71 10.63 1.91
C PHE A 28 -4.15 9.46 2.79
N LEU A 29 -4.84 9.74 3.90
CA LEU A 29 -5.41 8.72 4.78
C LEU A 29 -6.88 8.47 4.43
N GLY A 30 -7.24 7.21 4.32
CA GLY A 30 -8.62 6.77 4.20
C GLY A 30 -9.43 7.02 5.47
N ALA A 31 -10.75 7.13 5.33
CA ALA A 31 -11.67 7.45 6.43
C ALA A 31 -11.59 6.51 7.65
N ARG A 32 -11.14 5.27 7.43
CA ARG A 32 -11.02 4.23 8.47
C ARG A 32 -9.61 4.12 9.06
N GLN A 33 -8.66 4.95 8.63
CA GLN A 33 -7.28 4.93 9.10
C GLN A 33 -7.06 6.09 10.10
N PRO A 34 -7.09 5.84 11.42
CA PRO A 34 -7.11 6.91 12.41
C PRO A 34 -5.73 7.53 12.67
N ARG A 35 -4.65 6.90 12.20
CA ARG A 35 -3.27 7.31 12.50
C ARG A 35 -2.29 6.86 11.43
N LEU A 36 -1.19 7.60 11.36
CA LEU A 36 0.01 7.21 10.62
C LEU A 36 0.83 6.22 11.44
N ASP A 37 1.44 5.28 10.74
CA ASP A 37 2.42 4.33 11.27
C ASP A 37 3.76 4.58 10.56
N PHE A 38 4.77 4.93 11.36
CA PHE A 38 6.14 5.16 10.90
C PHE A 38 7.06 3.96 11.17
N THR A 39 6.52 2.88 11.76
CA THR A 39 7.29 1.75 12.31
C THR A 39 8.37 2.22 13.28
N ASP A 40 9.50 1.50 13.35
CA ASP A 40 10.68 1.86 14.14
C ASP A 40 11.66 2.76 13.35
N THR A 41 11.21 3.33 12.23
CA THR A 41 12.06 4.17 11.36
C THR A 41 12.50 5.43 12.09
N LYS A 42 13.81 5.68 12.09
CA LYS A 42 14.39 6.93 12.60
C LYS A 42 14.69 7.87 11.44
N TYR A 43 14.40 9.15 11.63
CA TYR A 43 14.68 10.20 10.65
C TYR A 43 15.70 11.17 11.24
N ASP A 44 16.86 11.28 10.58
CA ASP A 44 17.95 12.17 11.02
C ASP A 44 17.72 13.64 10.65
N LYS A 45 16.68 13.91 9.86
CA LYS A 45 16.27 15.25 9.41
C LYS A 45 14.75 15.42 9.56
N PRO A 46 14.27 16.67 9.75
CA PRO A 46 12.83 16.95 9.73
C PRO A 46 12.19 16.51 8.41
N ILE A 47 11.03 15.87 8.48
CA ILE A 47 10.21 15.51 7.33
C ILE A 47 9.09 16.54 7.19
N ASN A 48 9.01 17.23 6.06
CA ASN A 48 7.91 18.10 5.74
C ASN A 48 6.70 17.26 5.28
N LEU A 49 5.72 17.12 6.15
CA LEU A 49 4.60 16.21 5.98
C LEU A 49 3.27 16.97 5.98
N VAL A 50 2.48 16.79 4.92
CA VAL A 50 1.10 17.24 4.81
C VAL A 50 0.18 16.04 4.89
N VAL A 51 -0.78 16.06 5.81
CA VAL A 51 -1.74 14.97 5.99
C VAL A 51 -3.10 15.39 5.46
N VAL A 52 -3.63 14.60 4.52
CA VAL A 52 -4.97 14.76 3.96
C VAL A 52 -5.83 13.58 4.42
N GLN A 53 -6.64 13.79 5.45
CA GLN A 53 -7.59 12.80 5.95
C GLN A 53 -8.89 12.87 5.14
N VAL A 54 -9.21 11.81 4.41
CA VAL A 54 -10.51 11.64 3.76
C VAL A 54 -11.56 11.32 4.83
N LYS A 55 -12.73 11.97 4.77
CA LYS A 55 -13.78 11.81 5.78
C LYS A 55 -14.75 10.66 5.50
N ASP A 56 -15.01 10.39 4.22
CA ASP A 56 -16.01 9.43 3.78
C ASP A 56 -15.40 8.21 3.11
N SER A 57 -15.99 7.04 3.37
CA SER A 57 -15.55 5.76 2.81
C SER A 57 -16.40 5.40 1.59
N GLN A 58 -16.12 6.04 0.45
CA GLN A 58 -16.70 5.68 -0.85
C GLN A 58 -15.61 5.09 -1.77
N ALA A 59 -16.01 4.23 -2.70
CA ALA A 59 -15.10 3.69 -3.72
C ALA A 59 -14.34 4.82 -4.44
N ASN A 60 -13.02 4.65 -4.57
CA ASN A 60 -12.09 5.59 -5.22
C ASN A 60 -12.05 7.00 -4.59
N ASN A 61 -12.61 7.21 -3.40
CA ASN A 61 -12.67 8.55 -2.80
C ASN A 61 -11.27 9.10 -2.51
N LEU A 62 -10.36 8.26 -2.03
CA LEU A 62 -8.97 8.62 -1.82
C LEU A 62 -8.30 9.02 -3.14
N ASP A 63 -8.52 8.27 -4.22
CA ASP A 63 -7.95 8.55 -5.54
C ASP A 63 -8.40 9.91 -6.08
N PHE A 64 -9.68 10.27 -5.89
CA PHE A 64 -10.19 11.58 -6.29
C PHE A 64 -9.55 12.72 -5.50
N HIS A 65 -9.36 12.54 -4.18
CA HIS A 65 -8.64 13.50 -3.37
C HIS A 65 -7.18 13.61 -3.82
N LEU A 66 -6.51 12.49 -4.06
CA LEU A 66 -5.13 12.47 -4.54
C LEU A 66 -5.01 13.20 -5.89
N ALA A 67 -5.91 12.94 -6.83
CA ALA A 67 -5.94 13.62 -8.13
C ALA A 67 -6.18 15.13 -7.99
N TYR A 68 -7.11 15.55 -7.14
CA TYR A 68 -7.37 16.96 -6.86
C TYR A 68 -6.12 17.67 -6.30
N TYR A 69 -5.45 17.05 -5.32
CA TYR A 69 -4.26 17.63 -4.71
C TYR A 69 -3.04 17.60 -5.65
N LEU A 70 -2.91 16.59 -6.51
CA LEU A 70 -1.90 16.59 -7.58
C LEU A 70 -2.05 17.84 -8.46
N GLY A 71 -3.26 18.12 -8.95
CA GLY A 71 -3.51 19.32 -9.76
C GLY A 71 -3.29 20.63 -8.99
N LYS A 72 -3.76 20.68 -7.73
CA LYS A 72 -3.55 21.85 -6.86
C LYS A 72 -2.07 22.16 -6.64
N PHE A 73 -1.26 21.15 -6.35
CA PHE A 73 0.16 21.33 -6.09
C PHE A 73 0.98 21.50 -7.36
N ASP A 74 0.55 20.93 -8.49
CA ASP A 74 1.17 21.19 -9.79
C ASP A 74 1.14 22.68 -10.15
N ALA A 75 0.04 23.36 -9.84
CA ALA A 75 -0.11 24.80 -10.03
C ALA A 75 0.70 25.66 -9.05
N GLN A 76 1.17 25.10 -7.93
CA GLN A 76 1.88 25.83 -6.87
C GLN A 76 3.39 25.59 -6.87
N ALA A 77 3.83 24.38 -7.24
CA ALA A 77 5.23 23.99 -7.20
C ALA A 77 5.98 24.49 -8.44
N GLU A 78 7.24 24.91 -8.27
CA GLU A 78 8.13 25.20 -9.40
C GLU A 78 8.16 24.05 -10.39
N SER A 79 8.14 24.31 -11.70
CA SER A 79 8.08 23.28 -12.76
C SER A 79 9.21 22.24 -12.71
N SER A 80 10.33 22.55 -12.05
CA SER A 80 11.48 21.67 -11.83
C SER A 80 11.24 20.56 -10.78
N VAL A 81 10.20 20.68 -9.94
CA VAL A 81 9.87 19.70 -8.90
C VAL A 81 9.27 18.46 -9.55
N ALA A 82 9.83 17.28 -9.26
CA ALA A 82 9.28 16.02 -9.72
C ALA A 82 8.25 15.47 -8.72
N PHE A 83 7.14 14.94 -9.23
CA PHE A 83 6.12 14.28 -8.43
C PHE A 83 6.27 12.76 -8.48
N GLU A 84 6.16 12.11 -7.33
CA GLU A 84 6.16 10.65 -7.22
C GLU A 84 4.88 10.20 -6.52
N VAL A 85 4.00 9.51 -7.25
CA VAL A 85 2.80 8.90 -6.66
C VAL A 85 3.20 7.54 -6.10
N ILE A 86 3.10 7.40 -4.79
CA ILE A 86 3.50 6.20 -4.05
C ILE A 86 2.26 5.35 -3.82
N SER A 87 2.03 4.39 -4.72
CA SER A 87 0.91 3.44 -4.66
C SER A 87 1.23 2.20 -5.49
N ASN A 88 0.71 1.03 -5.10
CA ASN A 88 0.69 -0.16 -5.95
C ASN A 88 -0.55 -0.24 -6.84
N ASP A 89 -1.52 0.69 -6.70
CA ASP A 89 -2.70 0.75 -7.56
C ASP A 89 -2.35 1.26 -8.97
N THR A 90 -2.66 0.46 -9.99
CA THR A 90 -2.43 0.84 -11.39
C THR A 90 -3.37 1.94 -11.92
N GLY A 91 -4.44 2.28 -11.18
CA GLY A 91 -5.44 3.28 -11.55
C GLY A 91 -4.87 4.68 -11.81
N PHE A 92 -3.71 5.03 -11.24
CA PHE A 92 -3.07 6.32 -11.44
C PHE A 92 -2.30 6.46 -12.77
N SER A 93 -2.10 5.38 -13.53
CA SER A 93 -1.22 5.36 -14.71
C SER A 93 -1.59 6.43 -15.75
N SER A 94 -2.89 6.54 -16.08
CA SER A 94 -3.39 7.52 -17.06
C SER A 94 -3.24 8.97 -16.57
N LEU A 95 -3.48 9.21 -15.28
CA LEU A 95 -3.31 10.53 -14.67
C LEU A 95 -1.84 10.96 -14.70
N ILE A 96 -0.93 10.06 -14.32
CA ILE A 96 0.51 10.32 -14.32
C ILE A 96 1.01 10.60 -15.74
N ALA A 97 0.55 9.85 -16.74
CA ALA A 97 0.89 10.10 -18.13
C ALA A 97 0.40 11.50 -18.59
N HIS A 98 -0.81 11.89 -18.21
CA HIS A 98 -1.34 13.22 -18.51
C HIS A 98 -0.51 14.33 -17.86
N ILE A 99 -0.14 14.19 -16.59
CA ILE A 99 0.71 15.16 -15.86
C ILE A 99 2.08 15.31 -16.55
N LYS A 100 2.70 14.20 -16.98
CA LYS A 100 3.96 14.23 -17.74
C LYS A 100 3.85 15.04 -19.03
N THR A 101 2.79 14.80 -19.82
CA THR A 101 2.58 15.49 -21.09
C THR A 101 2.38 17.00 -20.90
N ASN A 102 1.88 17.42 -19.73
CA ASN A 102 1.74 18.84 -19.36
C ASN A 102 3.02 19.45 -18.75
N GLY A 103 4.17 18.75 -18.83
CA GLY A 103 5.48 19.32 -18.51
C GLY A 103 5.99 19.05 -17.09
N ARG A 104 5.21 18.39 -16.24
CA ARG A 104 5.63 18.00 -14.89
C ARG A 104 6.28 16.61 -14.89
N PRO A 105 7.55 16.45 -14.49
CA PRO A 105 8.12 15.13 -14.26
C PRO A 105 7.31 14.42 -13.17
N CYS A 106 6.59 13.37 -13.53
CA CYS A 106 5.76 12.62 -12.61
C CYS A 106 6.01 11.12 -12.79
N LYS A 107 5.98 10.28 -11.76
CA LYS A 107 5.99 8.82 -11.96
C LYS A 107 5.29 8.11 -10.82
N GLN A 108 4.90 6.86 -11.10
CA GLN A 108 4.45 5.97 -10.05
C GLN A 108 5.65 5.26 -9.44
N VAL A 109 5.72 5.25 -8.11
CA VAL A 109 6.65 4.42 -7.35
C VAL A 109 5.81 3.37 -6.64
N LYS A 110 6.01 2.12 -7.02
CA LYS A 110 5.40 1.00 -6.33
C LYS A 110 6.21 0.72 -5.07
N ILE A 111 5.51 0.46 -3.97
CA ILE A 111 6.15 -0.15 -2.82
C ILE A 111 6.34 -1.62 -3.17
N THR A 112 7.52 -1.98 -3.64
CA THR A 112 7.98 -3.36 -3.47
C THR A 112 7.96 -3.60 -1.97
N GLY A 113 7.01 -4.42 -1.50
CA GLY A 113 7.16 -4.98 -0.17
C GLY A 113 8.58 -5.52 -0.07
N ALA A 114 9.28 -5.25 1.02
CA ALA A 114 10.49 -6.01 1.31
C ALA A 114 10.19 -7.50 1.01
N PRO A 115 11.11 -8.25 0.37
CA PRO A 115 10.96 -9.71 0.30
C PRO A 115 10.81 -10.21 1.74
N GLY A 116 9.59 -10.51 2.20
CA GLY A 116 9.40 -10.76 3.62
C GLY A 116 8.03 -10.65 4.30
N GLU A 117 6.90 -10.49 3.61
CA GLU A 117 5.57 -10.75 4.21
C GLU A 117 4.89 -11.94 3.52
N PRO A 118 4.64 -11.91 2.20
CA PRO A 118 4.15 -13.08 1.47
C PRO A 118 5.19 -14.20 1.43
N GLU A 119 6.49 -13.92 1.30
CA GLU A 119 7.53 -14.96 1.37
C GLU A 119 7.63 -15.60 2.76
N LYS A 120 7.43 -14.83 3.84
CA LYS A 120 7.39 -15.38 5.20
C LYS A 120 6.15 -16.22 5.42
N LEU A 121 4.99 -15.78 4.92
CA LEU A 121 3.75 -16.55 4.93
C LEU A 121 3.88 -17.84 4.10
N ILE A 122 4.40 -17.73 2.87
CA ILE A 122 4.66 -18.85 1.96
C ILE A 122 5.65 -19.82 2.59
N LYS A 123 6.76 -19.35 3.18
CA LYS A 123 7.75 -20.18 3.87
C LYS A 123 7.17 -20.85 5.11
N ASN A 124 6.35 -20.14 5.89
CA ASN A 124 5.68 -20.70 7.06
C ASN A 124 4.69 -21.79 6.63
N LEU A 125 3.79 -21.50 5.70
CA LEU A 125 2.78 -22.43 5.18
C LEU A 125 3.42 -23.63 4.44
N SER A 126 4.49 -23.41 3.67
CA SER A 126 5.19 -24.49 2.96
C SER A 126 5.94 -25.41 3.90
N SER A 127 6.51 -24.88 5.00
CA SER A 127 7.19 -25.66 6.04
C SER A 127 6.25 -26.50 6.92
N MET A 128 4.95 -26.21 6.91
CA MET A 128 3.96 -27.02 7.63
C MET A 128 3.70 -28.34 6.90
N GLN A 129 3.51 -29.41 7.67
CA GLN A 129 2.96 -30.68 7.20
C GLN A 129 1.62 -30.42 6.49
N LYS A 130 1.38 -31.08 5.35
CA LYS A 130 0.22 -30.81 4.47
C LYS A 130 -1.10 -30.89 5.23
N GLU A 131 -1.20 -31.81 6.18
CA GLU A 131 -2.39 -32.09 6.99
C GLU A 131 -2.66 -30.98 8.02
N LYS A 132 -1.62 -30.25 8.43
CA LYS A 132 -1.71 -29.15 9.41
C LYS A 132 -1.95 -27.79 8.77
N ARG A 133 -1.81 -27.67 7.45
CA ARG A 133 -2.06 -26.42 6.74
C ARG A 133 -3.54 -26.02 6.88
N PRO A 134 -3.87 -24.74 7.07
CA PRO A 134 -5.26 -24.29 7.13
C PRO A 134 -6.03 -24.67 5.85
N GLN A 135 -7.04 -25.53 5.98
CA GLN A 135 -7.85 -26.03 4.84
C GLN A 135 -9.11 -25.18 4.58
N LYS A 136 -9.57 -24.44 5.58
CA LYS A 136 -10.74 -23.54 5.46
C LYS A 136 -10.29 -22.11 5.31
N VAL A 137 -11.00 -21.32 4.50
CA VAL A 137 -10.71 -19.89 4.28
C VAL A 137 -10.70 -19.12 5.60
N ALA A 138 -11.68 -19.37 6.49
CA ALA A 138 -11.73 -18.75 7.82
C ALA A 138 -10.49 -19.08 8.67
N SER A 139 -10.03 -20.33 8.66
CA SER A 139 -8.84 -20.76 9.38
C SER A 139 -7.57 -20.12 8.80
N LEU A 140 -7.49 -19.98 7.48
CA LEU A 140 -6.38 -19.31 6.81
C LEU A 140 -6.34 -17.81 7.15
N ARG A 141 -7.50 -17.14 7.16
CA ARG A 141 -7.61 -15.74 7.58
C ARG A 141 -7.13 -15.56 9.02
N ASN A 142 -7.54 -16.45 9.93
CA ASN A 142 -7.08 -16.42 11.32
C ASN A 142 -5.57 -16.67 11.43
N HIS A 143 -5.02 -17.58 10.63
CA HIS A 143 -3.58 -17.85 10.57
C HIS A 143 -2.80 -16.63 10.10
N ILE A 144 -3.22 -15.98 9.01
CA ILE A 144 -2.64 -14.75 8.49
C ILE A 144 -2.70 -13.65 9.56
N ALA A 145 -3.86 -13.47 10.20
CA ALA A 145 -4.05 -12.48 11.24
C ALA A 145 -3.11 -12.68 12.44
N ALA A 146 -2.94 -13.92 12.90
CA ALA A 146 -2.05 -14.25 13.99
C ALA A 146 -0.57 -14.07 13.61
N GLN A 147 -0.18 -14.56 12.43
CA GLN A 147 1.21 -14.55 11.97
C GLN A 147 1.74 -13.14 11.69
N LEU A 148 0.87 -12.26 11.18
CA LEU A 148 1.22 -10.88 10.89
C LEU A 148 0.83 -9.89 12.00
N LYS A 149 0.23 -10.36 13.10
CA LYS A 149 -0.27 -9.53 14.21
C LYS A 149 -1.25 -8.44 13.74
N ILE A 150 -2.12 -8.78 12.79
CA ILE A 150 -3.13 -7.88 12.19
C ILE A 150 -4.56 -8.27 12.60
N GLN A 151 -4.75 -8.83 13.79
CA GLN A 151 -6.07 -9.23 14.29
C GLN A 151 -7.05 -8.05 14.28
N GLY A 152 -8.26 -8.28 13.78
CA GLY A 152 -9.30 -7.25 13.67
C GLY A 152 -9.17 -6.31 12.45
N ASN A 153 -8.11 -6.43 11.63
CA ASN A 153 -7.97 -5.67 10.39
C ASN A 153 -8.34 -6.52 9.17
N ASP A 154 -9.65 -6.67 8.92
CA ASP A 154 -10.17 -7.51 7.84
C ASP A 154 -9.69 -7.12 6.44
N MET A 155 -9.47 -5.81 6.20
CA MET A 155 -8.95 -5.32 4.93
C MET A 155 -7.50 -5.75 4.72
N ALA A 156 -6.64 -5.62 5.74
CA ALA A 156 -5.26 -6.09 5.66
C ALA A 156 -5.19 -7.61 5.49
N ILE A 157 -6.02 -8.37 6.23
CA ILE A 157 -6.08 -9.83 6.10
C ILE A 157 -6.52 -10.24 4.68
N GLN A 158 -7.53 -9.57 4.11
CA GLN A 158 -7.98 -9.83 2.74
C GLN A 158 -6.89 -9.51 1.71
N LYS A 159 -6.15 -8.41 1.91
CA LYS A 159 -5.04 -8.02 1.03
C LYS A 159 -3.96 -9.09 1.00
N GLU A 160 -3.55 -9.60 2.15
CA GLU A 160 -2.53 -10.66 2.26
C GLU A 160 -3.02 -12.00 1.68
N LEU A 161 -4.28 -12.34 1.91
CA LEU A 161 -4.92 -13.50 1.28
C LEU A 161 -4.89 -13.39 -0.25
N ASN A 162 -5.23 -12.22 -0.81
CA ASN A 162 -5.19 -11.98 -2.24
C ASN A 162 -3.77 -12.09 -2.80
N GLN A 163 -2.76 -11.64 -2.05
CA GLN A 163 -1.35 -11.80 -2.47
C GLN A 163 -0.94 -13.27 -2.58
N LEU A 164 -1.37 -14.14 -1.65
CA LEU A 164 -1.09 -15.59 -1.74
C LEU A 164 -1.74 -16.24 -2.98
N VAL A 165 -2.93 -15.78 -3.35
CA VAL A 165 -3.61 -16.21 -4.59
C VAL A 165 -2.87 -15.68 -5.82
N SER A 166 -2.53 -14.39 -5.86
CA SER A 166 -1.79 -13.78 -6.98
C SER A 166 -0.41 -14.40 -7.17
N ALA A 167 0.25 -14.82 -6.08
CA ALA A 167 1.52 -15.53 -6.10
C ALA A 167 1.40 -16.99 -6.58
N LYS A 168 0.18 -17.47 -6.91
CA LYS A 168 -0.11 -18.86 -7.28
C LYS A 168 0.41 -19.86 -6.23
N PHE A 169 0.41 -19.49 -4.96
CA PHE A 169 0.73 -20.40 -3.86
C PHE A 169 -0.48 -21.26 -3.47
N LEU A 170 -1.68 -20.67 -3.55
CA LEU A 170 -2.94 -21.34 -3.27
C LEU A 170 -4.06 -20.83 -4.19
N LYS A 171 -5.17 -21.58 -4.23
CA LYS A 171 -6.46 -21.18 -4.80
C LYS A 171 -7.54 -21.30 -3.73
N LEU A 172 -8.58 -20.49 -3.87
CA LEU A 172 -9.78 -20.58 -3.06
C LEU A 172 -10.84 -21.32 -3.87
N SER A 173 -11.49 -22.30 -3.25
CA SER A 173 -12.63 -23.04 -3.80
C SER A 173 -13.84 -22.90 -2.89
N ASP A 174 -15.03 -23.26 -3.39
CA ASP A 174 -16.26 -23.31 -2.59
C ASP A 174 -16.14 -24.25 -1.38
N SER A 175 -15.22 -25.22 -1.45
CA SER A 175 -14.94 -26.20 -0.41
C SER A 175 -13.79 -25.83 0.54
N GLY A 176 -12.97 -24.81 0.25
CA GLY A 176 -11.86 -24.42 1.11
C GLY A 176 -10.66 -23.79 0.41
N VAL A 177 -9.46 -24.14 0.87
CA VAL A 177 -8.16 -23.65 0.38
C VAL A 177 -7.41 -24.80 -0.27
N GLU A 178 -7.02 -24.64 -1.52
CA GLU A 178 -6.19 -25.60 -2.27
C GLU A 178 -4.77 -25.04 -2.42
N TYR A 179 -3.77 -25.71 -1.86
CA TYR A 179 -2.36 -25.30 -2.00
C TYR A 179 -1.78 -25.89 -3.29
N LEU A 180 -1.13 -25.04 -4.11
CA LEU A 180 -0.57 -25.43 -5.41
C LEU A 180 0.88 -25.96 -5.34
N VAL A 181 1.39 -26.19 -4.11
CA VAL A 181 2.79 -26.57 -3.79
C VAL A 181 2.87 -27.64 -2.71
#